data_AF-A0A3B9W3L1-F1
#
_entry.id   AF-A0A3B9W3L1-F1
#
_cell.length_a   1.000
_cell.length_b   1.000
_cell.length_c   1.000
_cell.angle_alpha   90.00
_cell.angle_beta   90.00
_cell.angle_gamma   90.00
#
_symmetry.space_group_name_H-M   'P 1'
#
loop_
_entity.id
_entity.type
_entity.pdbx_description
1 polymer ?
#
loop_
_entity_poly.entity_id
_entity_poly.type
_entity_poly.pdbx_seq_one_letter_code
_entity_poly.pdbx_strand_id
1 'polypeptide(L)'
;MSSALKKDHLRIASVNVNGLRAAFKNGMAAWLEPREVDILCLQEVRAPDAIVRQLLGDGWHILHAEAEAKGRAGVAIASREEPLDTRNGIGDDYFATAGRWVEADFRLPDADGNPVQLTVASAYVHSGEVGTPKQADKYRFLDVMSLS
;
A
#
# COMPACT_ATOMS: atom_id res chain seq x y z
N MET A 1 2.86 -11.19 28.89
CA MET A 1 2.37 -10.66 27.60
C MET A 1 3.57 -10.55 26.69
N SER A 2 3.65 -11.39 25.65
CA SER A 2 4.74 -11.36 24.69
C SER A 2 4.61 -10.11 23.83
N SER A 3 5.70 -9.37 23.65
CA SER A 3 5.78 -8.25 22.70
C SER A 3 5.22 -8.69 21.33
N ALA A 4 4.37 -7.85 20.74
CA ALA A 4 3.72 -8.07 19.44
C ALA A 4 4.70 -7.97 18.25
N LEU A 5 5.99 -7.79 18.50
CA LEU A 5 7.04 -7.92 17.50
C LEU A 5 8.06 -8.91 18.02
N LYS A 6 8.27 -10.02 17.30
CA LYS A 6 9.34 -11.00 17.59
C LYS A 6 10.75 -10.40 17.45
N LYS A 7 10.87 -9.13 17.05
CA LYS A 7 12.11 -8.41 16.70
C LYS A 7 12.08 -6.98 17.23
N ASP A 8 13.26 -6.43 17.48
CA ASP A 8 13.45 -5.06 17.99
C ASP A 8 13.22 -3.96 16.93
N HIS A 9 12.73 -4.32 15.74
CA HIS A 9 12.50 -3.36 14.66
C HIS A 9 11.27 -3.74 13.83
N LEU A 10 10.61 -2.72 13.30
CA LEU A 10 9.59 -2.84 12.26
C LEU A 10 10.24 -2.74 10.88
N ARG A 11 9.88 -3.64 9.96
CA ARG A 11 10.34 -3.62 8.57
C ARG A 11 9.19 -3.31 7.62
N ILE A 12 9.27 -2.15 6.99
CA ILE A 12 8.34 -1.72 5.95
C ILE A 12 9.04 -1.80 4.58
N ALA A 13 8.41 -2.43 3.60
CA ALA A 13 8.89 -2.44 2.22
C ALA A 13 7.87 -1.73 1.31
N SER A 14 8.34 -0.89 0.39
CA SER A 14 7.50 -0.32 -0.66
C SER A 14 8.01 -0.74 -2.03
N VAL A 15 7.15 -1.33 -2.85
CA VAL A 15 7.49 -1.83 -4.18
C VAL A 15 6.44 -1.41 -5.20
N ASN A 16 6.86 -0.61 -6.18
CA ASN A 16 6.10 -0.50 -7.42
C ASN A 16 6.35 -1.78 -8.24
N VAL A 17 5.32 -2.62 -8.36
CA VAL A 17 5.44 -3.97 -8.96
C VAL A 17 5.21 -3.98 -10.47
N ASN A 18 4.73 -2.88 -11.06
CA ASN A 18 4.36 -2.79 -12.48
C ASN A 18 3.54 -4.01 -12.96
N GLY A 19 2.59 -4.46 -12.13
CA GLY A 19 1.81 -5.68 -12.30
C GLY A 19 2.23 -6.81 -11.34
N LEU A 20 1.41 -7.05 -10.33
CA LEU A 20 1.70 -8.03 -9.27
C LEU A 20 1.94 -9.45 -9.79
N ARG A 21 1.15 -9.89 -10.77
CA ARG A 21 1.32 -11.22 -11.41
C ARG A 21 2.70 -11.37 -12.05
N ALA A 22 3.17 -10.34 -12.75
CA ALA A 22 4.48 -10.38 -13.39
C ALA A 22 5.60 -10.37 -12.34
N ALA A 23 5.47 -9.56 -11.28
CA ALA A 23 6.42 -9.54 -10.18
C ALA A 23 6.55 -10.91 -9.48
N PHE A 24 5.43 -11.58 -9.18
CA PHE A 24 5.43 -12.93 -8.60
C PHE A 24 6.04 -13.98 -9.54
N LYS A 25 5.72 -13.92 -10.83
CA LYS A 25 6.37 -14.78 -11.85
C LYS A 25 7.89 -14.58 -11.89
N ASN A 26 8.36 -13.36 -11.62
CA ASN A 26 9.77 -12.98 -11.66
C ASN A 26 10.48 -13.13 -10.30
N GLY A 27 9.90 -13.86 -9.34
CA GLY A 27 10.57 -14.23 -8.09
C GLY A 27 10.30 -13.32 -6.89
N MET A 28 9.27 -12.48 -6.94
CA MET A 28 8.92 -11.61 -5.81
C MET A 28 8.66 -12.39 -4.50
N ALA A 29 8.03 -13.57 -4.56
CA ALA A 29 7.79 -14.39 -3.37
C ALA A 29 9.10 -14.82 -2.69
N ALA A 30 10.04 -15.36 -3.47
CA ALA A 30 11.37 -15.75 -2.98
C ALA A 30 12.19 -14.54 -2.49
N TRP A 31 11.93 -13.34 -3.05
CA TRP A 31 12.52 -12.10 -2.57
C TRP A 31 11.89 -11.66 -1.23
N LEU A 32 10.58 -11.77 -1.04
CA LEU A 32 9.90 -11.39 0.20
C LEU A 32 10.28 -12.28 1.39
N GLU A 33 10.33 -13.60 1.17
CA GLU A 33 10.47 -14.61 2.24
C GLU A 33 11.61 -14.33 3.24
N PRO A 34 12.88 -14.19 2.82
CA PRO A 34 14.00 -14.01 3.77
C PRO A 34 14.04 -12.61 4.39
N ARG A 35 13.24 -11.67 3.87
CA ARG A 35 13.25 -10.28 4.33
C ARG A 35 12.35 -10.09 5.53
N GLU A 36 11.45 -11.02 5.83
CA GLU A 36 10.59 -10.94 7.00
C GLU A 36 9.91 -9.56 7.16
N VAL A 37 9.31 -9.09 6.07
CA VAL A 37 8.62 -7.80 6.00
C VAL A 37 7.35 -7.84 6.86
N ASP A 38 7.14 -6.81 7.67
CA ASP A 38 5.97 -6.66 8.53
C ASP A 38 4.84 -5.92 7.82
N ILE A 39 5.18 -4.87 7.04
CA ILE A 39 4.24 -4.08 6.24
C ILE A 39 4.80 -3.91 4.82
N LEU A 40 4.02 -4.34 3.82
CA LEU A 40 4.36 -4.30 2.40
C LEU A 40 3.41 -3.36 1.66
N CYS A 41 3.92 -2.23 1.21
CA CYS A 41 3.22 -1.31 0.33
C CYS A 41 3.49 -1.68 -1.14
N LEU A 42 2.42 -1.87 -1.91
CA LEU A 42 2.48 -2.21 -3.33
C LEU A 42 1.86 -1.09 -4.17
N GLN A 43 2.53 -0.71 -5.25
CA GLN A 43 2.02 0.24 -6.24
C GLN A 43 2.02 -0.39 -7.64
N GLU A 44 1.11 0.09 -8.49
CA GLU A 44 0.85 -0.48 -9.82
C GLU A 44 0.55 -1.98 -9.77
N VAL A 45 -0.32 -2.38 -8.83
CA VAL A 45 -0.73 -3.77 -8.62
C VAL A 45 -1.35 -4.36 -9.89
N ARG A 46 -2.17 -3.58 -10.62
CA ARG A 46 -2.80 -3.93 -11.91
C ARG A 46 -3.44 -5.33 -11.91
N ALA A 47 -4.10 -5.68 -10.81
CA ALA A 47 -4.75 -6.97 -10.64
C ALA A 47 -6.02 -6.84 -9.79
N PRO A 48 -7.04 -7.70 -10.03
CA PRO A 48 -8.20 -7.77 -9.16
C PRO A 48 -7.86 -8.23 -7.75
N ASP A 49 -8.67 -7.82 -6.78
CA ASP A 49 -8.46 -8.13 -5.36
C ASP A 49 -8.27 -9.64 -5.09
N ALA A 50 -9.06 -10.50 -5.73
CA ALA A 50 -8.95 -11.95 -5.61
C ALA A 50 -7.55 -12.48 -5.98
N ILE A 51 -6.88 -11.85 -6.95
CA ILE A 51 -5.53 -12.24 -7.39
C ILE A 51 -4.48 -11.76 -6.40
N VAL A 52 -4.68 -10.57 -5.82
CA VAL A 52 -3.80 -10.03 -4.77
C VAL A 52 -3.81 -10.96 -3.57
N ARG A 53 -5.01 -11.34 -3.09
CA ARG A 53 -5.20 -12.29 -1.98
C ARG A 53 -4.60 -13.66 -2.28
N GLN A 54 -4.86 -14.19 -3.48
CA GLN A 54 -4.30 -15.48 -3.90
C GLN A 54 -2.77 -15.50 -3.91
N LEU A 55 -2.12 -14.44 -4.42
CA LEU A 55 -0.66 -14.40 -4.57
C LEU A 55 0.07 -14.15 -3.25
N LEU A 56 -0.46 -13.27 -2.39
CA LEU A 56 0.13 -12.99 -1.09
C LEU A 56 -0.15 -14.10 -0.07
N GLY A 57 -1.34 -14.71 -0.13
CA GLY A 57 -1.79 -15.77 0.76
C GLY A 57 -2.31 -15.27 2.12
N ASP A 58 -2.81 -16.22 2.92
CA ASP A 58 -3.56 -15.93 4.16
C ASP A 58 -2.70 -15.40 5.32
N GLY A 59 -1.38 -15.37 5.17
CA GLY A 59 -0.46 -14.82 6.18
C GLY A 59 -0.38 -13.29 6.21
N TRP A 60 -1.28 -12.61 5.47
CA TRP A 60 -1.31 -11.15 5.34
C TRP A 60 -2.73 -10.61 5.52
N HIS A 61 -2.85 -9.54 6.28
CA HIS A 61 -4.00 -8.65 6.24
C HIS A 61 -3.84 -7.72 5.04
N ILE A 62 -4.80 -7.74 4.10
CA ILE A 62 -4.68 -7.06 2.81
C ILE A 62 -5.74 -5.97 2.69
N LEU A 63 -5.27 -4.74 2.59
CA LEU A 63 -6.02 -3.55 2.18
C LEU A 63 -5.61 -3.21 0.75
N HIS A 64 -6.57 -3.17 -0.18
CA HIS A 64 -6.28 -2.97 -1.60
C HIS A 64 -7.32 -2.04 -2.24
N ALA A 65 -6.82 -1.05 -2.98
CA ALA A 65 -7.62 -0.21 -3.85
C ALA A 65 -7.36 -0.61 -5.31
N GLU A 66 -8.27 -1.42 -5.86
CA GLU A 66 -8.30 -1.72 -7.28
C GLU A 66 -8.71 -0.48 -8.07
N ALA A 67 -8.05 -0.24 -9.21
CA ALA A 67 -8.48 0.79 -10.14
C ALA A 67 -9.56 0.24 -11.08
N GLU A 68 -10.65 1.00 -11.30
CA GLU A 68 -11.71 0.60 -12.25
C GLU A 68 -11.18 0.42 -13.68
N ALA A 69 -10.19 1.22 -14.06
CA ALA A 69 -9.48 1.08 -15.31
C ALA A 69 -8.63 -0.21 -15.32
N LYS A 70 -9.19 -1.29 -15.86
CA LYS A 70 -8.56 -2.61 -15.90
C LYS A 70 -7.11 -2.56 -16.41
N GLY A 71 -6.22 -3.21 -15.67
CA GLY A 71 -4.79 -3.32 -16.00
C GLY A 71 -3.99 -2.03 -15.77
N ARG A 72 -4.56 -1.02 -15.10
CA ARG A 72 -3.89 0.23 -14.73
C ARG A 72 -3.85 0.39 -13.22
N ALA A 73 -2.87 1.17 -12.74
CA ALA A 73 -2.72 1.57 -11.34
C ALA A 73 -2.95 0.43 -10.33
N GLY A 74 -3.65 0.73 -9.22
CA GLY A 74 -3.86 -0.17 -8.11
C GLY A 74 -2.77 -0.03 -7.05
N VAL A 75 -3.17 0.12 -5.79
CA VAL A 75 -2.27 0.16 -4.63
C VAL A 75 -2.77 -0.77 -3.54
N ALA A 76 -1.86 -1.36 -2.79
CA ALA A 76 -2.19 -2.19 -1.64
C ALA A 76 -1.24 -1.95 -0.46
N ILE A 77 -1.74 -2.25 0.73
CA ILE A 77 -0.96 -2.50 1.95
C ILE A 77 -1.25 -3.95 2.35
N ALA A 78 -0.20 -4.75 2.51
CA ALA A 78 -0.27 -6.07 3.11
C ALA A 78 0.53 -6.04 4.43
N SER A 79 -0.10 -6.35 5.56
CA SER A 79 0.53 -6.32 6.87
C SER A 79 0.43 -7.67 7.58
N ARG A 80 1.42 -7.99 8.42
CA ARG A 80 1.40 -9.19 9.28
C ARG A 80 0.45 -9.04 10.45
N GLU A 81 0.38 -7.84 11.01
CA GLU A 81 -0.57 -7.46 12.04
C GLU A 81 -1.83 -6.85 11.42
N GLU A 82 -2.95 -7.02 12.09
CA GLU A 82 -4.22 -6.41 11.69
C GLU A 82 -4.17 -4.89 11.90
N PRO A 83 -4.55 -4.07 10.90
CA PRO A 83 -4.70 -2.63 11.08
C PRO A 83 -5.75 -2.28 12.15
N LEU A 84 -5.51 -1.21 12.89
CA LEU A 84 -6.49 -0.61 13.81
C LEU A 84 -7.64 0.06 13.05
N ASP A 85 -7.30 0.74 11.96
CA ASP A 85 -8.23 1.45 11.09
C ASP A 85 -7.67 1.48 9.67
N THR A 86 -8.53 1.61 8.67
CA THR A 86 -8.15 1.63 7.26
C THR A 86 -8.95 2.66 6.47
N ARG A 87 -8.29 3.35 5.54
CA ARG A 87 -8.91 4.33 4.65
C ARG A 87 -8.53 4.05 3.19
N ASN A 88 -9.47 4.32 2.29
CA ASN A 88 -9.28 4.17 0.85
C ASN A 88 -9.68 5.47 0.15
N GLY A 89 -8.86 5.90 -0.79
CA GLY A 89 -9.01 7.18 -1.46
C GLY A 89 -8.38 8.31 -0.65
N ILE A 90 -8.09 9.41 -1.34
CA ILE A 90 -7.32 10.53 -0.79
C ILE A 90 -8.20 11.67 -0.24
N GLY A 91 -9.52 11.44 -0.11
CA GLY A 91 -10.47 12.47 0.31
C GLY A 91 -10.97 13.39 -0.82
N ASP A 92 -10.70 13.05 -2.08
CA ASP A 92 -11.28 13.71 -3.25
C ASP A 92 -11.99 12.69 -4.14
N ASP A 93 -13.32 12.87 -4.29
CA ASP A 93 -14.20 11.98 -5.06
C ASP A 93 -13.77 11.86 -6.53
N TYR A 94 -13.06 12.85 -7.07
CA TYR A 94 -12.50 12.78 -8.42
C TYR A 94 -11.53 11.61 -8.60
N PHE A 95 -10.87 11.15 -7.52
CA PHE A 95 -9.93 10.04 -7.54
C PHE A 95 -10.44 8.77 -6.86
N ALA A 96 -11.72 8.72 -6.44
CA ALA A 96 -12.28 7.62 -5.65
C ALA A 96 -12.05 6.23 -6.28
N THR A 97 -12.10 6.14 -7.62
CA THR A 97 -11.96 4.87 -8.35
C THR A 97 -10.61 4.70 -9.05
N ALA A 98 -9.68 5.63 -8.81
CA ALA A 98 -8.38 5.65 -9.48
C ALA A 98 -7.41 4.56 -8.96
N GLY A 99 -7.67 4.00 -7.77
CA GLY A 99 -6.82 2.97 -7.15
C GLY A 99 -5.41 3.48 -6.88
N ARG A 100 -5.28 4.66 -6.25
CA ARG A 100 -4.01 5.37 -6.07
C ARG A 100 -3.62 5.66 -4.62
N TRP A 101 -4.49 5.36 -3.67
CA TRP A 101 -4.26 5.67 -2.27
C TRP A 101 -4.99 4.70 -1.35
N VAL A 102 -4.25 4.13 -0.40
CA VAL A 102 -4.79 3.42 0.77
C VAL A 102 -3.94 3.78 1.99
N GLU A 103 -4.58 3.82 3.16
CA GLU A 103 -3.92 4.03 4.45
C GLU A 103 -4.36 3.00 5.47
N ALA A 104 -3.46 2.66 6.37
CA ALA A 104 -3.72 1.79 7.50
C ALA A 104 -3.01 2.31 8.76
N ASP A 105 -3.71 2.28 9.89
CA ASP A 105 -3.15 2.63 11.20
C ASP A 105 -2.72 1.37 11.95
N PHE A 106 -1.57 1.42 12.60
CA PHE A 106 -1.00 0.32 13.38
C PHE A 106 -0.62 0.81 14.77
N ARG A 107 -0.81 -0.04 15.77
CA ARG A 107 -0.33 0.20 17.14
C ARG A 107 1.02 -0.48 17.32
N LEU A 108 2.02 0.29 17.71
CA LEU A 108 3.38 -0.19 17.91
C LEU A 108 3.91 0.32 19.25
N PRO A 109 4.87 -0.36 19.90
CA PRO A 109 5.63 0.21 20.99
C PRO A 109 6.71 1.17 20.45
N ASP A 110 6.96 2.28 21.16
CA ASP A 110 8.17 3.09 20.97
C ASP A 110 9.39 2.46 21.66
N ALA A 111 10.53 3.17 21.66
CA ALA A 111 11.78 2.69 22.27
C ALA A 111 11.67 2.44 23.78
N ASP A 112 10.76 3.11 24.47
CA ASP A 112 10.51 2.98 25.90
C ASP A 112 9.35 2.00 26.21
N GLY A 113 8.75 1.41 25.18
CA GLY A 113 7.64 0.47 25.27
C GLY A 113 6.27 1.13 25.38
N ASN A 114 6.16 2.45 25.21
CA ASN A 114 4.86 3.13 25.22
C ASN A 114 4.13 2.90 23.88
N PRO A 115 2.79 2.76 23.90
CA PRO A 115 2.03 2.58 22.68
C PRO A 115 2.01 3.87 21.86
N VAL A 116 2.44 3.78 20.61
CA VAL A 116 2.35 4.81 19.59
C VAL A 116 1.53 4.31 18.39
N GLN A 117 0.92 5.24 17.67
CA GLN A 117 0.23 4.96 16.42
C GLN A 117 1.15 5.28 15.24
N LEU A 118 1.26 4.34 14.31
CA LEU A 118 1.89 4.54 13.00
C LEU A 118 0.81 4.48 11.92
N THR A 119 0.69 5.54 11.14
CA THR A 119 -0.10 5.54 9.92
C THR A 119 0.80 5.25 8.73
N VAL A 120 0.45 4.26 7.91
CA VAL A 120 1.15 3.90 6.69
C VAL A 120 0.25 4.14 5.50
N ALA A 121 0.73 4.90 4.52
CA ALA A 121 0.06 5.08 3.23
C ALA A 121 0.80 4.33 2.11
N SER A 122 0.05 3.67 1.22
CA SER A 122 0.56 3.25 -0.09
C SER A 122 -0.05 4.13 -1.16
N ALA A 123 0.80 4.92 -1.82
CA ALA A 123 0.39 5.96 -2.75
C ALA A 123 1.01 5.78 -4.13
N TYR A 124 0.23 5.99 -5.19
CA TYR A 124 0.70 6.01 -6.57
C TYR A 124 0.24 7.28 -7.29
N VAL A 125 1.09 8.30 -7.23
CA VAL A 125 0.84 9.63 -7.83
C VAL A 125 0.80 9.55 -9.36
N HIS A 126 -0.01 10.38 -10.00
CA HIS A 126 -0.07 10.48 -11.46
C HIS A 126 1.31 10.82 -12.06
N SER A 127 1.70 10.08 -13.10
CA SER A 127 2.80 10.47 -13.99
C SER A 127 2.36 11.69 -14.79
N GLY A 128 2.60 12.88 -14.25
CA GLY A 128 2.25 14.13 -14.93
C GLY A 128 3.03 14.29 -16.24
N GLU A 129 2.39 14.87 -17.25
CA GLU A 129 2.98 15.13 -18.56
C GLU A 129 2.63 16.56 -18.96
N VAL A 130 3.66 17.39 -19.21
CA VAL A 130 3.51 18.84 -19.35
C VAL A 130 2.56 19.18 -20.48
N GLY A 131 1.60 20.09 -20.21
CA GLY A 131 0.62 20.53 -21.20
C GLY A 131 -0.52 19.54 -21.46
N THR A 132 -0.64 18.48 -20.65
CA THR A 132 -1.74 17.51 -20.75
C THR A 132 -2.64 17.55 -19.50
N PRO A 133 -3.89 17.03 -19.56
CA PRO A 133 -4.74 16.87 -18.38
C PRO A 133 -4.07 16.10 -17.24
N LYS A 134 -3.14 15.18 -17.54
CA LYS A 134 -2.39 14.43 -16.52
C LYS A 134 -1.55 15.31 -15.60
N GLN A 135 -1.09 16.47 -16.08
CA GLN A 135 -0.37 17.43 -15.25
C GLN A 135 -1.33 18.12 -14.26
N ALA A 136 -2.54 18.47 -14.70
CA ALA A 136 -3.56 19.02 -13.82
C ALA A 136 -3.98 17.99 -12.75
N ASP A 137 -4.20 16.73 -13.14
CA ASP A 137 -4.53 15.65 -12.22
C ASP A 137 -3.40 15.40 -11.20
N LYS A 138 -2.14 15.49 -11.65
CA LYS A 138 -0.98 15.40 -10.75
C LYS A 138 -1.00 16.50 -9.71
N TYR A 139 -1.19 17.76 -10.11
CA TYR A 139 -1.20 18.88 -9.16
C TYR A 139 -2.39 18.81 -8.21
N ARG A 140 -3.60 18.54 -8.71
CA ARG A 140 -4.78 18.34 -7.86
C ARG A 140 -4.55 17.24 -6.82
N PHE A 141 -3.95 16.12 -7.22
CA PHE A 141 -3.63 15.03 -6.30
C PHE A 141 -2.60 15.45 -5.23
N LEU A 142 -1.57 16.21 -5.63
CA LEU A 142 -0.55 16.74 -4.69
C LEU A 142 -1.12 17.77 -3.71
N ASP A 143 -2.07 18.60 -4.15
CA ASP A 143 -2.70 19.60 -3.28
C ASP A 143 -3.49 18.91 -2.16
N VAL A 144 -4.26 17.86 -2.50
CA VAL A 144 -5.03 17.09 -1.51
C VAL A 144 -4.11 16.35 -0.53
N MET A 145 -2.99 15.77 -1.00
CA MET A 145 -1.97 15.14 -0.13
C MET A 145 -1.41 16.08 0.94
N SER A 146 -1.35 17.39 0.66
CA SER A 146 -0.78 18.36 1.59
C SER A 146 -1.74 18.76 2.73
N LEU A 147 -3.01 18.38 2.61
CA LEU A 147 -4.09 18.74 3.54
C LEU A 147 -4.51 17.59 4.48
N SER A 148 -4.04 16.38 4.20
CA SER A 148 -4.24 15.14 4.97
C SER A 148 -3.10 14.90 5.95
#